data_AF-X8BIU7-F1
#
_entry.id   AF-X8BIU7-F1
#
_cell.length_a   1.000
_cell.length_b   1.000
_cell.length_c   1.000
_cell.angle_alpha   90.00
_cell.angle_beta   90.00
_cell.angle_gamma   90.00
#
_symmetry.space_group_name_H-M   'P 1'
#
loop_
_entity.id
_entity.type
_entity.pdbx_description
1 polymer ?
#
loop_
_entity_poly.entity_id
_entity_poly.type
_entity_poly.pdbx_seq_one_letter_code
_entity_poly.pdbx_strand_id
1 'polypeptide(L)' 'MRERLGLDINFETLTYNDSRRADAVRWLTEHGWQVHAVSNADEMARLGRPIPDDLAEETVSSTLLRARRVTAD' A
#
# COMPACT_ATOMS: atom_id res chain seq x y z
N MET A 1 -3.38 10.27 -14.61
CA MET A 1 -2.54 9.05 -14.70
C MET A 1 -2.43 8.45 -16.11
N ARG A 2 -3.53 7.99 -16.74
CA ARG A 2 -3.52 7.30 -18.06
C ARG A 2 -2.78 8.03 -19.19
N GLU A 3 -3.19 9.25 -19.52
CA GLU A 3 -2.57 10.01 -20.62
C GLU A 3 -1.13 10.45 -20.31
N ARG A 4 -0.83 10.74 -19.03
CA ARG A 4 0.49 11.19 -18.57
C ARG A 4 1.55 10.09 -18.57
N LEU A 5 1.16 8.82 -18.42
CA LEU A 5 2.09 7.69 -18.38
C LEU A 5 2.21 6.94 -19.72
N GLY A 6 1.46 7.32 -20.76
CA GLY A 6 1.47 6.62 -22.06
C GLY A 6 0.99 5.16 -21.97
N LEU A 7 0.24 4.82 -20.93
CA LEU A 7 -0.25 3.46 -20.67
C LEU A 7 -1.69 3.33 -21.16
N ASP A 8 -1.91 2.54 -22.22
CA ASP A 8 -3.25 2.11 -22.69
C ASP A 8 -3.85 1.01 -21.78
N ILE A 9 -3.66 1.16 -20.46
CA ILE A 9 -4.13 0.21 -19.46
C ILE A 9 -4.89 0.99 -18.40
N ASN A 10 -6.12 0.57 -18.12
CA ASN A 10 -6.87 1.11 -16.99
C ASN A 10 -6.36 0.51 -15.68
N PHE A 11 -5.36 1.13 -15.06
CA PHE A 11 -4.81 0.62 -13.81
C PHE A 11 -5.87 0.52 -12.70
N GLU A 12 -6.88 1.40 -12.69
CA GLU A 12 -8.00 1.36 -11.74
C GLU A 12 -8.81 0.06 -11.84
N THR A 13 -8.87 -0.56 -13.03
CA THR A 13 -9.56 -1.86 -13.21
C THR A 13 -8.73 -3.05 -12.76
N LEU A 14 -7.42 -2.86 -12.57
CA LEU A 14 -6.49 -3.88 -12.12
C LEU A 14 -6.25 -3.81 -10.60
N THR A 15 -6.65 -2.71 -9.97
CA THR A 15 -6.54 -2.49 -8.53
C THR A 15 -7.89 -2.68 -7.85
N TYR A 16 -7.92 -3.50 -6.80
CA TYR A 16 -9.11 -3.68 -5.98
C TYR A 16 -9.26 -2.52 -4.98
N ASN A 17 -10.15 -1.58 -5.27
CA ASN A 17 -10.50 -0.44 -4.42
C ASN A 17 -11.88 -0.65 -3.78
N ASP A 18 -11.95 -1.26 -2.60
CA ASP A 18 -13.16 -1.30 -1.77
C ASP A 18 -12.97 -0.41 -0.54
N SER A 19 -13.79 0.64 -0.42
CA SER A 19 -13.76 1.58 0.72
C SER A 19 -14.20 0.95 2.04
N ARG A 20 -14.85 -0.22 2.00
CA ARG A 20 -15.21 -1.01 3.19
C ARG A 20 -14.16 -2.09 3.51
N ARG A 21 -13.02 -2.09 2.82
CA ARG A 21 -11.94 -3.04 3.11
C ARG A 21 -11.52 -2.89 4.57
N ALA A 22 -11.53 -4.01 5.29
CA ALA A 22 -11.05 -4.04 6.67
C ALA A 22 -9.60 -3.54 6.72
N ASP A 23 -9.29 -2.71 7.73
CA ASP A 23 -7.92 -2.34 8.03
C ASP A 23 -7.12 -3.62 8.37
N ALA A 24 -6.29 -4.05 7.43
CA ALA A 24 -5.55 -5.29 7.53
C ALA A 24 -4.55 -5.28 8.70
N VAL A 25 -4.01 -4.11 9.07
CA VAL A 25 -3.12 -3.98 10.24
C VAL A 25 -3.90 -4.26 11.50
N ARG A 26 -5.05 -3.59 11.65
CA ARG A 26 -5.93 -3.79 12.79
C ARG A 26 -6.40 -5.24 12.89
N TRP A 27 -6.91 -5.81 11.79
CA TRP A 27 -7.41 -7.18 11.76
C TRP A 27 -6.34 -8.19 12.16
N LEU A 28 -5.14 -8.13 11.58
CA LEU A 28 -4.05 -9.04 11.92
C LEU A 28 -3.61 -8.88 13.39
N THR A 29 -3.52 -7.64 13.87
CA THR A 29 -3.14 -7.36 15.27
C THR A 29 -4.15 -7.95 16.25
N GLU A 30 -5.45 -7.78 16.00
CA GLU A 30 -6.53 -8.38 16.81
C GLU A 30 -6.50 -9.91 16.81
N HIS A 31 -5.86 -10.54 15.80
CA HIS A 31 -5.74 -12.00 15.66
C HIS A 31 -4.37 -12.54 16.08
N GLY A 32 -3.64 -11.83 16.95
CA GLY A 32 -2.41 -12.33 17.56
C GLY A 32 -1.18 -12.27 16.65
N TRP A 33 -1.20 -11.40 15.64
CA TRP A 33 -0.03 -11.12 14.82
C TRP A 33 0.64 -9.84 15.27
N GLN A 34 1.97 -9.83 15.30
CA GLN A 34 2.72 -8.59 15.29
C GLN A 34 2.89 -8.15 13.83
N VAL A 35 2.43 -6.94 13.51
CA VAL A 35 2.44 -6.39 12.15
C VAL A 35 3.40 -5.21 12.07
N HIS A 36 4.18 -5.16 11.00
CA HIS A 36 4.94 -4.01 10.56
C HIS A 36 4.40 -3.55 9.21
N ALA A 37 4.00 -2.28 9.14
CA ALA A 37 3.39 -1.67 7.97
C ALA A 37 4.24 -0.49 7.50
N VAL A 38 4.43 -0.36 6.19
CA VAL A 38 5.13 0.77 5.55
C VAL A 38 4.30 1.23 4.36
N SER A 39 4.08 2.53 4.21
CA SER A 39 3.41 3.06 3.03
C SER A 39 4.32 2.89 1.80
N ASN A 40 3.73 2.72 0.62
CA ASN A 40 4.53 2.66 -0.61
C ASN A 40 5.33 3.94 -0.85
N ALA A 41 4.79 5.11 -0.50
CA ALA A 41 5.49 6.39 -0.60
C ALA A 41 6.77 6.40 0.24
N ASP A 42 6.68 5.98 1.51
CA ASP A 42 7.84 5.92 2.41
C ASP A 42 8.89 4.91 1.91
N GLU A 43 8.45 3.73 1.47
CA GLU A 43 9.36 2.70 0.97
C GLU A 43 10.05 3.12 -0.33
N MET A 44 9.31 3.78 -1.23
CA MET A 44 9.85 4.34 -2.47
C MET A 44 10.90 5.42 -2.19
N ALA A 45 10.62 6.34 -1.25
CA ALA A 45 11.56 7.35 -0.80
C ALA A 45 12.82 6.72 -0.18
N ARG A 46 12.67 5.71 0.69
CA ARG A 46 13.78 4.95 1.30
C ARG A 46 14.68 4.30 0.25
N LEU A 47 14.12 3.89 -0.88
CA LEU A 47 14.83 3.28 -2.01
C LEU A 47 15.40 4.30 -3.02
N GLY A 48 15.32 5.60 -2.73
CA GLY A 48 15.85 6.66 -3.60
C GLY A 48 14.98 6.93 -4.83
N ARG A 49 13.69 6.60 -4.77
CA ARG A 49 12.70 6.84 -5.84
C ARG A 49 11.45 7.54 -5.28
N PRO A 50 11.57 8.71 -4.64
CA PRO A 50 10.41 9.38 -4.05
C PRO A 50 9.33 9.67 -5.11
N ILE A 51 8.07 9.64 -4.70
CA ILE A 51 6.96 10.07 -5.56
C ILE A 51 7.06 11.59 -5.71
N PRO A 52 7.10 12.13 -6.94
CA PRO A 52 7.07 13.57 -7.16
C PRO A 52 5.77 14.20 -6.62
N ASP A 53 5.86 15.40 -6.05
CA ASP A 53 4.71 16.08 -5.42
C ASP A 53 3.55 16.29 -6.40
N ASP A 54 3.84 16.57 -7.67
CA ASP A 54 2.87 16.74 -8.76
C ASP A 54 2.22 15.43 -9.23
N LEU A 55 2.62 14.30 -8.63
CA LEU A 55 2.08 12.96 -8.85
C LEU A 55 1.55 12.32 -7.57
N ALA A 56 1.66 12.98 -6.41
CA ALA A 56 1.30 12.40 -5.11
C ALA A 56 -0.18 11.99 -5.05
N GLU A 57 -1.09 12.83 -5.57
CA GLU A 57 -2.53 12.54 -5.59
C GLU A 57 -2.94 11.52 -6.65
N GLU A 58 -2.19 11.41 -7.74
CA GLU A 58 -2.52 10.50 -8.83
C GLU A 58 -1.92 9.09 -8.60
N THR A 59 -0.94 8.97 -7.70
CA THR A 59 -0.25 7.71 -7.42
C THR A 59 -1.12 6.78 -6.59
N VAL A 60 -1.20 5.51 -7.03
CA VAL A 60 -1.91 4.47 -6.28
C VAL A 60 -1.25 4.29 -4.91
N SER A 61 -2.02 4.51 -3.85
CA SER A 61 -1.57 4.26 -2.49
C SER A 61 -1.63 2.76 -2.17
N SER A 62 -0.58 2.23 -1.57
CA SER A 62 -0.58 0.87 -1.04
C SER A 62 0.24 0.79 0.24
N THR A 63 -0.06 -0.22 1.07
CA THR A 63 0.67 -0.47 2.31
C THR A 63 1.31 -1.84 2.23
N LEU A 64 2.63 -1.90 2.40
CA LEU A 64 3.41 -3.11 2.50
C LEU A 64 3.32 -3.64 3.94
N LEU A 65 2.84 -4.87 4.11
CA LEU A 65 2.65 -5.50 5.41
C LEU A 65 3.60 -6.69 5.56
N ARG A 66 4.31 -6.73 6.69
CA ARG A 66 5.01 -7.92 7.18
C ARG A 66 4.40 -8.29 8.52
N ALA A 67 3.94 -9.53 8.66
CA ALA A 67 3.34 -10.00 9.90
C ALA A 67 4.03 -11.27 10.38
N ARG A 68 4.25 -11.37 11.69
CA ARG A 68 4.69 -12.60 12.35
C ARG A 68 3.67 -12.99 13.42
N ARG A 69 3.35 -14.27 13.49
CA ARG A 69 2.43 -14.77 14.52
C ARG A 69 3.13 -14.71 15.87
N VAL A 70 2.45 -14.18 16.88
CA VAL A 70 2.93 -14.24 18.26
C VAL A 70 2.60 -15.62 18.79
N THR A 71 3.61 -16.46 19.01
CA THR A 71 3.46 -17.69 19.79
C THR A 71 3.57 -17.32 21.26
N ALA A 72 2.62 -17.77 22.07
CA ALA A 72 2.81 -17.79 23.51
C ALA A 72 3.86 -18.87 23.83
N ASP A 73 4.84 -18.53 24.66
CA ASP A 73 5.78 -19.48 25.25
C ASP A 73 5.06 -20.47 26.18
#